data_AF-A0A5C0AYE6-F1
#
_entry.id   AF-A0A5C0AYE6-F1
#
_cell.length_a   1.000
_cell.length_b   1.000
_cell.length_c   1.000
_cell.angle_alpha   90.00
_cell.angle_beta   90.00
_cell.angle_gamma   90.00
#
_symmetry.space_group_name_H-M   'P 1'
#
loop_
_entity.id
_entity.type
_entity.pdbx_description
1 polymer ?
#
loop_
_entity_poly.entity_id
_entity_poly.type
_entity_poly.pdbx_seq_one_letter_code
_entity_poly.pdbx_strand_id
1 'polypeptide(L)'
;MPTKPLFSSDEATATSRVTVQFEDRSLSVPTGISVAAALLLNGVEPFRTTPVSAAPRAAYCMMGVCFECLVEVDGMPSRQACLTPVKDGMVVRRQHGASAVALPEAGEDHGR
;
A
#
# COMPACT_ATOMS: atom_id res chain seq x y z
N MET A 1 10.01 41.94 -13.68
CA MET A 1 8.70 41.81 -13.00
C MET A 1 8.64 40.40 -12.41
N PRO A 2 8.77 40.20 -11.09
CA PRO A 2 8.58 38.88 -10.52
C PRO A 2 7.09 38.52 -10.66
N THR A 3 6.80 37.45 -11.38
CA THR A 3 5.45 36.90 -11.50
C THR A 3 5.14 36.09 -10.25
N LYS A 4 3.92 36.23 -9.75
CA LYS A 4 3.42 35.39 -8.67
C LYS A 4 3.44 33.93 -9.15
N PRO A 5 3.94 32.97 -8.35
CA PRO A 5 4.00 31.58 -8.77
C PRO A 5 2.59 31.02 -8.99
N LEU A 6 2.44 30.19 -10.03
CA LEU A 6 1.16 29.55 -10.40
C LEU A 6 0.73 28.47 -9.41
N PHE A 7 1.67 27.91 -8.66
CA PHE A 7 1.43 26.93 -7.61
C PHE A 7 2.10 27.42 -6.32
N SER A 8 1.39 27.28 -5.20
CA SER A 8 1.96 27.47 -3.87
C SER A 8 1.92 26.14 -3.16
N SER A 9 3.00 25.82 -2.46
CA SER A 9 2.99 24.74 -1.48
C SER A 9 1.98 25.09 -0.40
N ASP A 10 1.17 24.13 0.01
CA ASP A 10 0.37 24.26 1.21
C ASP A 10 1.21 23.72 2.38
N GLU A 11 1.93 24.63 3.05
CA GLU A 11 2.87 24.31 4.13
C GLU A 11 2.19 23.60 5.31
N ALA A 12 0.86 23.75 5.45
CA ALA A 12 0.05 23.01 6.41
C ALA A 12 -0.03 21.50 6.13
N THR A 13 0.14 21.09 4.87
CA THR A 13 0.26 19.67 4.51
C THR A 13 1.56 19.06 5.05
N ALA A 14 2.62 19.85 5.21
CA ALA A 14 3.91 19.36 5.68
C ALA A 14 3.93 18.97 7.18
N THR A 15 2.97 19.44 7.97
CA THR A 15 2.90 19.19 9.43
C THR A 15 1.74 18.31 9.86
N SER A 16 0.71 18.15 9.03
CA SER A 16 -0.42 17.28 9.39
C SER A 16 -0.04 15.80 9.33
N ARG A 17 -0.60 15.02 10.26
CA ARG A 17 -0.37 13.57 10.37
C ARG A 17 -1.71 12.84 10.38
N VAL A 18 -1.69 11.61 9.89
CA VAL A 18 -2.81 10.66 9.97
C VAL A 18 -2.34 9.39 10.67
N THR A 19 -3.29 8.66 11.23
CA THR A 19 -3.05 7.36 11.86
C THR A 19 -3.46 6.26 10.89
N VAL A 20 -2.52 5.36 10.59
CA VAL A 20 -2.74 4.15 9.79
C VAL A 20 -2.50 2.96 10.71
N GLN A 21 -3.37 1.95 10.67
CA GLN A 21 -3.14 0.68 11.34
C GLN A 21 -2.33 -0.22 10.40
N PHE A 22 -1.21 -0.75 10.87
CA PHE A 22 -0.45 -1.78 10.18
C PHE A 22 -0.34 -3.01 11.07
N GLU A 23 -0.97 -4.11 10.65
CA GLU A 23 -1.22 -5.26 11.54
C GLU A 23 -1.87 -4.79 12.85
N ASP A 24 -1.25 -5.08 13.99
CA ASP A 24 -1.71 -4.67 15.33
C ASP A 24 -1.08 -3.35 15.81
N ARG A 25 -0.40 -2.60 14.93
CA ARG A 25 0.34 -1.37 15.30
C ARG A 25 -0.32 -0.12 14.70
N SER A 26 -0.53 0.88 15.53
CA SER A 26 -0.86 2.24 15.08
C SER A 26 0.40 2.99 14.63
N LEU A 27 0.40 3.46 13.38
CA LEU A 27 1.46 4.26 12.79
C LEU A 27 0.96 5.68 12.57
N SER A 28 1.55 6.65 13.27
CA SER A 28 1.34 8.07 12.96
C SER A 28 2.28 8.47 11.85
N VAL A 29 1.76 8.95 10.72
CA VAL A 29 2.55 9.26 9.52
C VAL A 29 2.15 10.61 8.91
N PRO A 30 3.07 11.32 8.23
CA PRO A 30 2.72 12.54 7.50
C PRO A 30 1.58 12.32 6.51
N THR A 31 0.73 13.33 6.32
CA THR A 31 -0.24 13.29 5.21
C THR A 31 0.46 13.47 3.86
N GLY A 32 -0.24 13.12 2.78
CA GLY A 32 0.26 13.32 1.41
C GLY A 32 1.31 12.34 0.93
N ILE A 33 1.78 11.41 1.79
CA ILE A 33 2.70 10.35 1.38
C ILE A 33 1.95 9.06 0.97
N SER A 34 2.66 8.15 0.31
CA SER A 34 2.13 6.83 -0.01
C SER A 34 2.20 5.87 1.18
N VAL A 35 1.38 4.82 1.16
CA VAL A 35 1.42 3.71 2.13
C VAL A 35 2.82 3.10 2.16
N ALA A 36 3.48 2.94 1.01
CA ALA A 36 4.86 2.42 1.00
C ALA A 36 5.83 3.33 1.76
N ALA A 37 5.76 4.64 1.54
CA ALA A 37 6.60 5.59 2.27
C ALA A 37 6.30 5.56 3.77
N ALA A 38 5.03 5.51 4.16
CA ALA A 38 4.60 5.37 5.55
C ALA A 38 5.17 4.12 6.23
N LEU A 39 5.11 2.97 5.57
CA LEU A 39 5.66 1.71 6.07
C LEU A 39 7.19 1.75 6.19
N LEU A 40 7.90 2.24 5.17
CA LEU A 40 9.37 2.37 5.20
C LEU A 40 9.85 3.32 6.30
N LEU A 41 9.20 4.47 6.48
CA LEU A 41 9.51 5.42 7.55
C LEU A 41 9.38 4.80 8.95
N ASN A 42 8.56 3.77 9.09
CA ASN A 42 8.34 3.05 10.34
C ASN A 42 9.14 1.73 10.43
N GLY A 43 10.11 1.51 9.53
CA GLY A 43 10.99 0.35 9.53
C GLY A 43 10.28 -0.97 9.21
N VAL A 44 9.16 -0.91 8.48
CA VAL A 44 8.42 -2.11 8.09
C VAL A 44 9.10 -2.78 6.90
N GLU A 45 9.61 -3.99 7.13
CA GLU A 45 10.03 -4.92 6.10
C GLU A 45 9.85 -6.36 6.63
N PRO A 46 9.37 -7.31 5.82
CA PRO A 46 8.84 -7.17 4.46
C PRO A 46 7.41 -6.63 4.41
N PHE A 47 6.93 -6.25 3.23
CA PHE A 47 5.52 -5.90 2.95
C PHE A 47 4.71 -7.14 2.55
N ARG A 48 5.33 -8.07 1.83
CA ARG A 48 4.73 -9.33 1.38
C ARG A 48 5.78 -10.43 1.25
N THR A 49 5.32 -11.65 0.99
CA THR A 49 6.15 -12.75 0.50
C THR A 49 5.72 -13.18 -0.91
N THR A 50 6.66 -13.63 -1.74
CA THR A 50 6.32 -14.13 -3.08
C THR A 50 5.53 -15.45 -2.99
N PRO A 51 4.59 -15.72 -3.91
CA PRO A 51 3.74 -16.92 -3.83
C PRO A 51 4.48 -18.25 -3.89
N VAL A 52 5.57 -18.32 -4.66
CA VAL A 52 6.27 -19.59 -4.94
C VAL A 52 7.40 -19.85 -3.95
N SER A 53 8.30 -18.88 -3.77
CA SER A 53 9.52 -19.05 -2.97
C SER A 53 9.44 -18.44 -1.57
N ALA A 54 8.30 -17.85 -1.20
CA ALA A 54 8.11 -17.11 0.05
C ALA A 54 9.17 -16.01 0.28
N ALA A 55 9.81 -15.52 -0.78
CA ALA A 55 10.86 -14.52 -0.67
C ALA A 55 10.28 -13.19 -0.16
N PRO A 56 10.89 -12.55 0.85
CA PRO A 56 10.43 -11.27 1.39
C PRO A 56 10.55 -10.18 0.33
N ARG A 57 9.53 -9.32 0.22
CA ARG A 57 9.51 -8.18 -0.71
C ARG A 57 8.98 -6.94 -0.02
N ALA A 58 9.55 -5.80 -0.37
CA ALA A 58 9.14 -4.46 0.08
C ALA A 58 9.10 -3.50 -1.12
N ALA A 59 8.86 -2.22 -0.86
CA ALA A 59 8.87 -1.22 -1.92
C ALA A 59 10.26 -1.09 -2.55
N TYR A 60 10.31 -1.24 -3.88
CA TYR A 60 11.55 -1.15 -4.65
C TYR A 60 11.51 0.03 -5.63
N CYS A 61 10.67 -0.06 -6.67
CA CYS A 61 10.66 0.97 -7.73
C CYS A 61 9.98 2.28 -7.33
N MET A 62 9.11 2.29 -6.32
CA MET A 62 8.24 3.42 -5.94
C MET A 62 7.39 4.04 -7.08
N MET A 63 7.28 3.36 -8.22
CA MET A 63 6.58 3.85 -9.43
C MET A 63 5.38 2.99 -9.84
N GLY A 64 5.10 1.90 -9.12
CA GLY A 64 4.02 0.97 -9.46
C GLY A 64 4.31 0.03 -10.62
N VAL A 65 5.57 -0.15 -11.02
CA VAL A 65 5.91 -1.03 -12.17
C VAL A 65 6.39 -2.42 -11.74
N CYS A 66 7.05 -2.54 -10.57
CA CYS A 66 7.66 -3.81 -10.14
C CYS A 66 6.72 -4.73 -9.37
N PHE A 67 5.59 -4.22 -8.88
CA PHE A 67 4.65 -4.95 -8.01
C PHE A 67 5.26 -5.54 -6.73
N GLU A 68 6.45 -5.12 -6.29
CA GLU A 68 7.05 -5.66 -5.06
C GLU A 68 6.43 -5.13 -3.77
N CYS A 69 5.76 -3.98 -3.85
CA CYS A 69 5.14 -3.29 -2.73
C CYS A 69 3.67 -3.71 -2.46
N LEU A 70 3.22 -4.89 -2.89
CA LEU A 70 1.81 -5.25 -2.67
C LEU A 70 1.50 -5.42 -1.18
N VAL A 71 0.36 -4.90 -0.77
CA VAL A 71 -0.23 -5.02 0.57
C VAL A 71 -1.75 -5.21 0.43
N GLU A 72 -2.39 -5.60 1.52
CA GLU A 72 -3.85 -5.46 1.68
C GLU A 72 -4.14 -4.08 2.27
N VAL A 73 -5.12 -3.36 1.72
CA VAL A 73 -5.60 -2.08 2.26
C VAL A 73 -7.10 -2.16 2.42
N ASP A 74 -7.60 -1.96 3.63
CA ASP A 74 -9.03 -1.96 3.98
C ASP A 74 -9.74 -3.23 3.48
N GLY A 75 -9.10 -4.39 3.62
CA GLY A 75 -9.60 -5.69 3.16
C GLY A 75 -9.44 -5.95 1.65
N MET A 76 -8.95 -4.99 0.87
CA MET A 76 -8.66 -5.19 -0.55
C MET A 76 -7.22 -5.66 -0.74
N PRO A 77 -6.97 -6.87 -1.25
CA PRO A 77 -5.62 -7.37 -1.46
C PRO A 77 -4.96 -6.75 -2.70
N SER A 78 -3.67 -7.04 -2.91
CA SER A 78 -2.90 -6.68 -4.10
C SER A 78 -2.90 -5.18 -4.43
N ARG A 79 -2.94 -4.32 -3.40
CA ARG A 79 -2.81 -2.87 -3.56
C ARG A 79 -1.36 -2.49 -3.67
N GLN A 80 -1.04 -1.65 -4.65
CA GLN A 80 0.31 -1.12 -4.80
C GLN A 80 0.55 -0.03 -3.75
N ALA A 81 1.20 -0.38 -2.64
CA ALA A 81 1.45 0.55 -1.55
C ALA A 81 2.16 1.83 -2.00
N CYS A 82 3.03 1.75 -3.03
CA CYS A 82 3.75 2.92 -3.55
C CYS A 82 2.86 3.94 -4.29
N LEU A 83 1.71 3.52 -4.81
CA LEU A 83 0.75 4.40 -5.50
C LEU A 83 -0.48 4.71 -4.64
N THR A 84 -0.61 4.07 -3.47
CA THR A 84 -1.78 4.25 -2.59
C THR A 84 -1.46 5.37 -1.59
N PRO A 85 -2.15 6.52 -1.60
CA PRO A 85 -1.95 7.57 -0.60
C PRO A 85 -2.49 7.12 0.77
N VAL A 86 -1.84 7.54 1.85
CA VAL A 86 -2.34 7.30 3.21
C VAL A 86 -3.63 8.07 3.49
N LYS A 87 -4.50 7.48 4.29
CA LYS A 87 -5.72 8.10 4.82
C LYS A 87 -5.84 7.76 6.30
N ASP A 88 -6.46 8.66 7.06
CA ASP A 88 -6.72 8.41 8.49
C ASP A 88 -7.63 7.20 8.68
N GLY A 89 -7.32 6.37 9.67
CA GLY A 89 -8.06 5.16 10.00
C GLY A 89 -7.86 4.00 9.02
N MET A 90 -7.04 4.15 7.98
CA MET A 90 -6.74 3.09 7.01
C MET A 90 -6.13 1.87 7.71
N VAL A 91 -6.56 0.67 7.32
CA VAL A 91 -6.02 -0.60 7.83
C VAL A 91 -5.20 -1.27 6.73
N VAL A 92 -3.93 -1.51 7.02
CA VAL A 92 -2.97 -2.11 6.09
C VAL A 92 -2.45 -3.42 6.69
N ARG A 93 -2.39 -4.47 5.86
CA ARG A 93 -1.84 -5.77 6.26
C ARG A 93 -0.85 -6.29 5.22
N ARG A 94 0.08 -7.14 5.67
CA ARG A 94 0.96 -7.88 4.78
C ARG A 94 0.17 -8.85 3.92
N GLN A 95 0.56 -8.95 2.66
CA GLN A 95 0.08 -10.02 1.80
C GLN A 95 0.98 -11.24 1.93
N HIS A 96 0.38 -12.38 2.26
CA HIS A 96 1.08 -13.65 2.37
C HIS A 96 0.77 -14.49 1.13
N GLY A 97 1.78 -14.74 0.30
CA GLY A 97 1.64 -15.54 -0.92
C GLY A 97 0.67 -14.96 -1.96
N ALA A 98 -0.02 -15.85 -2.68
CA ALA A 98 -1.01 -15.43 -3.68
C ALA A 98 -2.25 -14.85 -3.00
N SER A 99 -2.78 -13.76 -3.55
CA SER A 99 -4.11 -13.27 -3.13
C SER A 99 -5.16 -14.31 -3.46
N ALA A 100 -6.05 -14.61 -2.52
CA ALA A 100 -7.25 -15.37 -2.84
C ALA A 100 -8.08 -14.56 -3.84
N VAL A 101 -8.33 -15.14 -5.02
CA VAL A 101 -9.42 -14.72 -5.89
C VAL A 101 -10.55 -15.68 -5.55
N ALA A 102 -11.72 -15.16 -5.16
CA ALA A 102 -12.92 -15.98 -5.08
C ALA A 102 -13.20 -16.49 -6.51
N LEU A 103 -12.77 -17.72 -6.79
CA LEU A 103 -13.19 -18.39 -8.01
C LEU A 103 -14.69 -18.69 -7.83
N PRO A 104 -15.53 -18.40 -8.84
CA PRO A 104 -16.89 -18.92 -8.83
C PRO A 104 -16.81 -20.44 -8.70
N GLU A 105 -17.61 -21.00 -7.78
CA GLU A 105 -17.77 -22.44 -7.59
C GLU A 105 -17.87 -23.11 -8.97
N ALA A 106 -16.99 -24.06 -9.25
CA ALA A 106 -16.96 -24.75 -10.53
C ALA A 106 -18.31 -25.47 -10.72
N GLY A 107 -19.22 -24.84 -11.46
CA GLY A 107 -20.47 -25.46 -11.90
C GLY A 107 -20.16 -26.71 -12.71
N GLU A 108 -20.91 -27.77 -12.41
CA GLU A 108 -20.78 -29.13 -12.93
C GLU A 108 -20.42 -29.23 -14.42
N ASP A 109 -19.50 -30.17 -14.67
CA ASP A 109 -19.21 -30.81 -15.94
C ASP A 109 -20.48 -31.02 -16.79
N HIS A 110 -20.74 -30.11 -17.73
CA HIS A 110 -21.70 -30.34 -18.79
C HIS A 110 -20.99 -31.08 -19.94
N GLY A 111 -20.70 -32.35 -19.69
CA GLY A 111 -20.29 -33.27 -20.70
C GLY A 111 -21.34 -33.38 -21.81
N ARG A 112 -20.96 -33.00 -23.04
CA ARG A 112 -21.29 -33.73 -24.27
C ARG A 112 -20.34 -33.38 -25.41
#